data_AF-B2A0H1-F1
#
_entry.id   AF-B2A0H1-F1
#
_cell.length_a   1.000
_cell.length_b   1.000
_cell.length_c   1.000
_cell.angle_alpha   90.00
_cell.angle_beta   90.00
_cell.angle_gamma   90.00
#
_symmetry.space_group_name_H-M   'P 1'
#
loop_
_entity.id
_entity.type
_entity.pdbx_description
1 polymer ?
#
loop_
_entity_poly.entity_id
_entity_poly.type
_entity_poly.pdbx_seq_one_letter_code
_entity_poly.pdbx_strand_id
1 'polypeptide(L)'
;MKHKNMEYLKEIYSQNENGDFILEVFLDRYTDAFNEWDSAFLDVRDLHPGLVYFLERCSKDIPYNKNIELNFMVSENKDSYNEQVLIKALRANFKYQLLSLQEDLRKLNISIFKYFLISVTLLLLSFALKPDLEFNMLSTTLLEGVIIGGWVFLWQAISLFSFNRPELIEKLKEYNRLLNSKITFSYKSD
;
A
#
# COMPACT_ATOMS: atom_id res chain seq x y z
N MET A 1 4.96 -12.72 21.58
CA MET A 1 3.88 -12.46 20.59
C MET A 1 4.24 -12.85 19.15
N LYS A 2 5.41 -12.50 18.60
CA LYS A 2 5.80 -12.88 17.21
C LYS A 2 5.80 -14.40 16.92
N HIS A 3 6.18 -15.24 17.89
CA HIS A 3 6.24 -16.70 17.70
C HIS A 3 4.85 -17.35 17.55
N LYS A 4 3.87 -16.93 18.34
CA LYS A 4 2.51 -17.51 18.33
C LYS A 4 1.75 -17.23 17.02
N ASN A 5 2.03 -16.11 16.37
CA ASN A 5 1.46 -15.80 15.05
C ASN A 5 2.07 -16.66 13.94
N MET A 6 3.34 -17.08 14.05
CA MET A 6 3.99 -17.86 13.00
C MET A 6 3.51 -19.31 12.94
N GLU A 7 3.20 -19.92 14.08
CA GLU A 7 2.60 -21.27 14.12
C GLU A 7 1.20 -21.25 13.51
N TYR A 8 0.37 -20.28 13.89
CA TYR A 8 -0.96 -20.08 13.30
C TYR A 8 -0.91 -19.84 11.78
N LEU A 9 0.04 -19.04 11.29
CA LEU A 9 0.20 -18.81 9.86
C LEU A 9 0.57 -20.09 9.09
N LYS A 10 1.33 -21.00 9.71
CA LYS A 10 1.68 -22.29 9.10
C LYS A 10 0.52 -23.29 9.08
N GLU A 11 -0.50 -23.09 9.92
CA GLU A 11 -1.75 -23.86 9.87
C GLU A 11 -2.65 -23.43 8.71
N ILE A 12 -2.54 -22.17 8.28
CA ILE A 12 -3.39 -21.60 7.22
C ILE A 12 -2.70 -21.64 5.86
N TYR A 13 -1.41 -21.32 5.81
CA TYR A 13 -0.66 -21.16 4.56
C TYR A 13 0.41 -22.24 4.44
N SER A 14 0.41 -22.93 3.31
CA SER A 14 1.47 -23.84 2.90
C SER A 14 2.81 -23.11 2.78
N GLN A 15 3.93 -23.82 2.96
CA GLN A 15 5.28 -23.29 2.73
C GLN A 15 6.02 -24.13 1.70
N ASN A 16 6.78 -23.48 0.83
CA ASN A 16 7.70 -24.17 -0.07
C ASN A 16 8.97 -24.63 0.66
N GLU A 17 9.83 -25.40 -0.02
CA GLU A 17 11.10 -25.90 0.53
C GLU A 17 12.05 -24.78 0.98
N ASN A 18 11.92 -23.59 0.37
CA ASN A 18 12.71 -22.41 0.71
C ASN A 18 12.16 -21.65 1.94
N GLY A 19 10.99 -22.06 2.46
CA GLY A 19 10.31 -21.42 3.59
C GLY A 19 9.50 -20.17 3.21
N ASP A 20 9.23 -19.96 1.92
CA ASP A 20 8.30 -18.94 1.44
C ASP A 20 6.86 -19.44 1.60
N PHE A 21 5.95 -18.52 1.93
CA PHE A 21 4.53 -18.86 2.08
C PHE A 21 3.86 -18.93 0.71
N ILE A 22 3.06 -19.96 0.47
CA ILE A 22 2.34 -20.16 -0.77
C ILE A 22 0.90 -19.66 -0.59
N LEU A 23 0.50 -18.72 -1.44
CA LEU A 23 -0.87 -18.25 -1.55
C LEU A 23 -1.53 -19.06 -2.66
N GLU A 24 -2.40 -19.97 -2.25
CA GLU A 24 -3.11 -20.87 -3.16
C GLU A 24 -4.40 -20.20 -3.63
N VAL A 25 -4.55 -20.05 -4.94
CA VAL A 25 -5.73 -19.46 -5.58
C VAL A 25 -6.35 -20.52 -6.47
N PHE A 26 -7.59 -20.90 -6.19
CA PHE A 26 -8.35 -21.82 -7.03
C PHE A 26 -9.05 -21.06 -8.15
N LEU A 27 -8.89 -21.54 -9.38
CA LEU A 27 -9.58 -21.04 -10.57
C LEU A 27 -10.23 -22.22 -11.30
N ASP A 28 -11.53 -22.13 -11.57
CA ASP A 28 -12.18 -23.12 -12.44
C ASP A 28 -11.69 -22.94 -13.89
N ARG A 29 -11.60 -21.69 -14.35
CA ARG A 29 -11.02 -21.28 -15.63
C ARG A 29 -10.13 -20.05 -15.46
N TYR A 30 -9.17 -19.87 -16.36
CA TYR A 30 -8.35 -18.65 -16.44
C TYR A 30 -9.20 -17.39 -16.54
N THR A 31 -10.35 -17.46 -17.22
CA THR A 31 -11.27 -16.32 -17.37
C THR A 31 -11.76 -15.75 -16.05
N ASP A 32 -11.85 -16.58 -15.01
CA ASP A 32 -12.42 -16.21 -13.71
C ASP A 32 -11.46 -15.31 -12.90
N ALA A 33 -10.18 -15.24 -13.30
CA ALA A 33 -9.21 -14.31 -12.74
C ALA A 33 -9.39 -12.86 -13.25
N PHE A 34 -10.22 -12.66 -14.28
CA PHE A 34 -10.39 -11.38 -14.95
C PHE A 34 -11.78 -10.78 -14.70
N ASN A 35 -11.90 -9.48 -14.95
CA ASN A 35 -13.16 -8.77 -14.84
C ASN A 35 -14.11 -9.16 -15.99
N GLU A 36 -15.39 -9.37 -15.68
CA GLU A 36 -16.44 -9.69 -16.67
C GLU A 36 -16.70 -8.55 -17.64
N TRP A 37 -16.45 -7.31 -17.21
CA TRP A 37 -16.61 -6.10 -18.00
C TRP A 37 -15.35 -5.75 -18.82
N ASP A 38 -14.29 -6.58 -18.71
CA ASP A 38 -13.05 -6.37 -19.43
C ASP A 38 -13.25 -6.55 -20.94
N SER A 39 -12.86 -5.55 -21.71
CA SER A 39 -12.88 -5.65 -23.15
C SER A 39 -11.64 -6.43 -23.60
N ALA A 40 -11.82 -7.57 -24.27
CA ALA A 40 -10.74 -8.41 -24.80
C ALA A 40 -9.78 -7.72 -25.80
N PHE A 41 -10.04 -6.44 -26.12
CA PHE A 41 -9.23 -5.60 -27.00
C PHE A 41 -8.06 -4.90 -26.28
N LEU A 42 -7.99 -4.94 -24.94
CA LEU A 42 -6.88 -4.33 -24.20
C LEU A 42 -5.63 -5.22 -24.23
N ASP A 43 -4.44 -4.59 -24.38
CA ASP A 43 -3.14 -5.27 -24.36
C ASP A 43 -2.83 -5.97 -23.02
N VAL A 44 -3.51 -5.54 -21.96
CA VAL A 44 -3.45 -6.10 -20.61
C VAL A 44 -4.87 -6.16 -20.07
N ARG A 45 -5.29 -7.37 -19.72
CA ARG A 45 -6.61 -7.63 -19.15
C ARG A 45 -6.73 -7.13 -17.72
N ASP A 46 -7.91 -6.64 -17.37
CA ASP A 46 -8.22 -6.23 -16.00
C ASP A 46 -8.54 -7.44 -15.12
N LEU A 47 -7.90 -7.48 -13.94
CA LEU A 47 -8.12 -8.54 -12.96
C LEU A 47 -9.47 -8.38 -12.26
N HIS A 48 -10.05 -9.51 -11.86
CA HIS A 48 -11.23 -9.50 -11.02
C HIS A 48 -10.92 -8.84 -9.66
N PRO A 49 -11.71 -7.85 -9.19
CA PRO A 49 -11.45 -7.16 -7.93
C PRO A 49 -11.37 -8.09 -6.72
N GLY A 50 -12.17 -9.17 -6.72
CA GLY A 50 -12.14 -10.19 -5.68
C GLY A 50 -10.80 -10.94 -5.60
N LEU A 51 -10.15 -11.19 -6.74
CA LEU A 51 -8.83 -11.83 -6.77
C LEU A 51 -7.77 -10.89 -6.16
N VAL A 52 -7.78 -9.61 -6.56
CA VAL A 52 -6.86 -8.61 -6.03
C VAL A 52 -7.04 -8.47 -4.51
N TYR A 53 -8.28 -8.31 -4.05
CA TYR A 53 -8.61 -8.20 -2.63
C TYR A 53 -8.16 -9.43 -1.82
N PHE A 54 -8.36 -10.63 -2.36
CA PHE A 54 -7.90 -11.87 -1.71
C PHE A 54 -6.37 -11.87 -1.55
N LEU A 55 -5.63 -11.55 -2.62
CA LEU A 55 -4.17 -11.53 -2.61
C LEU A 55 -3.61 -10.47 -1.66
N GLU A 56 -4.19 -9.27 -1.63
CA GLU A 56 -3.83 -8.21 -0.67
C GLU A 56 -4.05 -8.70 0.77
N ARG A 57 -5.23 -9.26 1.06
CA ARG A 57 -5.57 -9.76 2.39
C ARG A 57 -4.57 -10.83 2.86
N CYS A 58 -4.31 -11.84 2.03
CA CYS A 58 -3.36 -12.90 2.36
C CYS A 58 -1.93 -12.39 2.50
N SER A 59 -1.51 -11.47 1.63
CA SER A 59 -0.21 -10.81 1.74
C SER A 59 -0.10 -10.09 3.08
N LYS A 60 -1.11 -9.32 3.49
CA LYS A 60 -1.10 -8.57 4.75
C LYS A 60 -1.00 -9.46 6.00
N ASP A 61 -1.58 -10.65 5.98
CA ASP A 61 -1.48 -11.62 7.08
C ASP A 61 -0.04 -12.11 7.28
N ILE A 62 0.76 -12.17 6.20
CA ILE A 62 2.13 -12.68 6.21
C ILE A 62 3.13 -11.54 6.47
N PRO A 63 3.98 -11.66 7.50
CA PRO A 63 4.98 -10.64 7.84
C PRO A 63 5.86 -10.23 6.65
N TYR A 64 6.08 -8.93 6.46
CA TYR A 64 6.80 -8.37 5.30
C TYR A 64 8.27 -8.79 5.16
N ASN A 65 8.86 -9.45 6.17
CA ASN A 65 10.21 -10.02 6.11
C ASN A 65 10.24 -11.45 5.53
N LYS A 66 9.09 -11.96 5.08
CA LYS A 66 8.95 -13.28 4.45
C LYS A 66 8.47 -13.09 3.01
N ASN A 67 9.03 -13.90 2.10
CA ASN A 67 8.58 -13.92 0.73
C ASN A 67 7.29 -14.75 0.61
N ILE A 68 6.64 -14.55 -0.53
CA ILE A 68 5.43 -15.25 -0.90
C ILE A 68 5.56 -15.77 -2.32
N GLU A 69 4.91 -16.90 -2.59
CA GLU A 69 4.71 -17.50 -3.90
C GLU A 69 3.21 -17.55 -4.18
N LEU A 70 2.80 -17.16 -5.38
CA LEU A 70 1.41 -17.25 -5.81
C LEU A 70 1.26 -18.54 -6.62
N ASN A 71 0.47 -19.49 -6.13
CA ASN A 71 0.17 -20.73 -6.83
C ASN A 71 -1.29 -20.72 -7.29
N PHE A 72 -1.52 -20.69 -8.60
CA PHE A 72 -2.83 -20.80 -9.20
C PHE A 72 -3.16 -22.26 -9.49
N MET A 73 -4.13 -22.81 -8.76
CA MET A 73 -4.67 -24.15 -8.95
C MET A 73 -5.82 -24.09 -9.96
N VAL A 74 -5.54 -24.49 -11.20
CA VAL A 74 -6.46 -24.36 -12.32
C VAL A 74 -7.11 -25.71 -12.62
N SER A 75 -8.45 -25.74 -12.67
CA SER A 75 -9.22 -26.95 -12.97
C SER A 75 -9.25 -27.29 -14.47
N GLU A 76 -9.13 -26.30 -15.36
CA GLU A 76 -9.07 -26.55 -16.80
C GLU A 76 -7.69 -27.02 -17.29
N ASN A 77 -7.64 -27.50 -18.53
CA ASN A 77 -6.41 -27.99 -19.14
C ASN A 77 -5.32 -26.92 -19.17
N LYS A 78 -4.08 -27.38 -19.06
CA LYS A 78 -2.91 -26.52 -19.18
C LYS A 78 -2.92 -25.72 -20.48
N ASP A 79 -2.89 -24.40 -20.33
CA ASP A 79 -2.80 -23.44 -21.43
C ASP A 79 -1.76 -22.37 -21.11
N SER A 80 -0.57 -22.53 -21.68
CA SER A 80 0.54 -21.62 -21.47
C SER A 80 0.33 -20.22 -22.05
N TYR A 81 -0.61 -20.03 -22.98
CA TYR A 81 -0.98 -18.69 -23.44
C TYR A 81 -1.74 -17.97 -22.32
N ASN A 82 -2.77 -18.60 -21.77
CA ASN A 82 -3.58 -18.01 -20.70
C ASN A 82 -2.78 -17.84 -19.39
N GLU A 83 -1.85 -18.74 -19.06
CA GLU A 83 -0.88 -18.56 -17.97
C GLU A 83 -0.10 -17.24 -18.14
N GLN A 84 0.44 -16.99 -19.34
CA GLN A 84 1.22 -15.78 -19.62
C GLN A 84 0.36 -14.52 -19.60
N VAL A 85 -0.88 -14.58 -20.10
CA VAL A 85 -1.83 -13.47 -20.04
C VAL A 85 -2.14 -13.12 -18.58
N LEU A 86 -2.40 -14.11 -17.73
CA LEU A 86 -2.66 -13.90 -16.31
C LEU A 86 -1.43 -13.35 -15.58
N ILE A 87 -0.23 -13.89 -15.82
CA ILE A 87 1.02 -13.35 -15.27
C ILE A 87 1.16 -11.87 -15.68
N LYS A 88 0.96 -11.55 -16.96
CA LYS A 88 1.09 -10.18 -17.48
C LYS A 88 0.10 -9.23 -16.78
N ALA A 89 -1.16 -9.65 -16.63
CA ALA A 89 -2.19 -8.88 -15.92
C ALA A 89 -1.84 -8.65 -14.45
N LEU A 90 -1.41 -9.68 -13.72
CA LEU A 90 -0.94 -9.58 -12.33
C LEU A 90 0.22 -8.60 -12.18
N ARG A 91 1.26 -8.76 -12.99
CA ARG A 91 2.43 -7.88 -12.94
C ARG A 91 2.07 -6.43 -13.28
N ALA A 92 1.23 -6.23 -14.29
CA ALA A 92 0.79 -4.90 -14.68
C ALA A 92 -0.05 -4.24 -13.58
N ASN A 93 -1.00 -4.96 -12.99
CA ASN A 93 -1.82 -4.46 -11.89
C ASN A 93 -0.97 -4.11 -10.67
N PHE A 94 -0.11 -5.03 -10.20
CA PHE A 94 0.75 -4.77 -9.04
C PHE A 94 1.72 -3.62 -9.28
N LYS A 95 2.26 -3.49 -10.50
CA LYS A 95 3.13 -2.37 -10.87
C LYS A 95 2.37 -1.06 -10.88
N TYR A 96 1.17 -1.03 -11.45
CA TYR A 96 0.32 0.16 -11.46
C TYR A 96 0.01 0.64 -10.04
N GLN A 97 -0.42 -0.28 -9.17
CA GLN A 97 -0.73 0.02 -7.77
C GLN A 97 0.50 0.50 -7.01
N LEU A 98 1.67 -0.11 -7.22
CA LEU A 98 2.94 0.32 -6.64
C LEU A 98 3.29 1.76 -7.06
N LEU A 99 3.15 2.10 -8.35
CA LEU A 99 3.42 3.45 -8.86
C LEU A 99 2.44 4.48 -8.27
N SER A 100 1.15 4.15 -8.22
CA SER A 100 0.13 5.02 -7.60
C SER A 100 0.46 5.31 -6.13
N LEU A 101 0.83 4.28 -5.36
CA LEU A 101 1.21 4.44 -3.96
C LEU A 101 2.49 5.27 -3.78
N GLN A 102 3.45 5.18 -4.71
CA GLN A 102 4.65 6.01 -4.69
C GLN A 102 4.32 7.49 -4.94
N GLU A 103 3.39 7.76 -5.85
CA GLU A 103 2.88 9.11 -6.08
C GLU A 103 2.13 9.65 -4.85
N ASP A 104 1.29 8.84 -4.22
CA ASP A 104 0.56 9.24 -3.01
C ASP A 104 1.52 9.51 -1.85
N LEU A 105 2.55 8.69 -1.67
CA LEU A 105 3.61 8.95 -0.69
C LEU A 105 4.35 10.26 -0.99
N ARG A 106 4.62 10.56 -2.25
CA ARG A 106 5.23 11.84 -2.66
C ARG A 106 4.31 13.01 -2.32
N LYS A 107 3.03 12.95 -2.67
CA LYS A 107 2.02 13.97 -2.35
C LYS A 107 1.88 14.17 -0.84
N LEU A 108 1.90 13.08 -0.06
CA LEU A 108 1.88 13.10 1.39
C LEU A 108 3.12 13.83 1.95
N ASN A 109 4.33 13.46 1.51
CA ASN A 109 5.56 14.09 1.96
C ASN A 109 5.60 15.60 1.63
N ILE A 110 5.12 15.99 0.44
CA ILE A 110 4.96 17.41 0.07
C ILE A 110 3.99 18.10 1.03
N SER A 111 2.88 17.46 1.39
CA SER A 111 1.89 18.02 2.30
C SER A 111 2.45 18.19 3.72
N ILE A 112 3.15 17.16 4.24
CA ILE A 112 3.87 17.23 5.52
C ILE A 112 4.84 18.41 5.53
N PHE A 113 5.66 18.54 4.48
CA PHE A 113 6.63 19.63 4.37
C PHE A 113 5.96 21.00 4.30
N LYS A 114 4.86 21.15 3.55
CA LYS A 114 4.09 22.40 3.48
C LYS A 114 3.54 22.81 4.85
N TYR A 115 2.89 21.90 5.56
CA TYR A 115 2.35 22.20 6.90
C TYR A 115 3.44 22.52 7.91
N PHE A 116 4.55 21.79 7.86
CA PHE A 116 5.72 22.07 8.68
C PHE A 116 6.30 23.45 8.38
N LEU A 117 6.48 23.81 7.11
CA LEU A 117 7.02 25.12 6.70
C LEU A 117 6.11 26.25 7.17
N ILE A 118 4.79 26.14 6.95
CA ILE A 118 3.80 27.12 7.42
C ILE A 118 3.87 27.29 8.94
N SER A 119 3.92 26.18 9.68
CA SER A 119 4.04 26.20 11.14
C SER A 119 5.30 26.94 11.60
N VAL A 120 6.46 26.57 11.05
CA VAL A 120 7.74 27.21 11.39
C VAL A 120 7.72 28.70 11.06
N THR A 121 7.19 29.09 9.89
CA THR A 121 7.05 30.50 9.51
C THR A 121 6.15 31.27 10.50
N LEU A 122 5.00 30.72 10.89
CA LEU A 122 4.10 31.37 11.86
C LEU A 122 4.73 31.50 13.24
N LEU A 123 5.40 30.45 13.72
CA LEU A 123 6.07 30.48 15.02
C LEU A 123 7.24 31.46 15.04
N LEU A 124 8.08 31.46 13.99
CA LEU A 124 9.18 32.43 13.86
C LEU A 124 8.65 33.87 13.76
N LEU A 125 7.58 34.10 13.00
CA LEU A 125 6.93 35.40 12.91
C LEU A 125 6.42 35.87 14.27
N SER A 126 5.81 34.98 15.05
CA SER A 126 5.37 35.29 16.41
C SER A 126 6.53 35.72 17.31
N PHE A 127 7.67 35.01 17.26
CA PHE A 127 8.86 35.38 18.03
C PHE A 127 9.50 36.69 17.57
N ALA A 128 9.52 36.96 16.26
CA ALA A 128 10.09 38.17 15.68
C ALA A 128 9.25 39.43 15.98
N LEU A 129 7.92 39.31 16.04
CA LEU A 129 7.01 40.43 16.34
C LEU A 129 6.89 40.71 17.84
N LYS A 130 7.29 39.76 18.70
CA LYS A 130 7.19 39.88 20.16
C LYS A 130 7.95 41.06 20.78
N PRO A 131 9.14 41.48 20.29
CA PRO A 131 9.90 42.60 20.84
C PRO A 131 9.38 43.98 20.41
N ASP A 132 8.80 44.09 19.20
CA ASP A 132 8.50 45.37 18.53
C ASP A 132 7.05 45.83 18.67
N LEU A 133 6.17 45.00 19.23
CA LEU A 133 4.76 45.33 19.42
C LEU A 133 4.56 46.11 20.72
N GLU A 134 4.24 47.40 20.61
CA GLU A 134 3.60 48.13 21.72
C GLU A 134 2.31 47.37 22.11
N PHE A 135 2.17 47.07 23.41
CA PHE A 135 1.13 46.20 23.97
C PHE A 135 -0.26 46.83 23.88
N ASN A 136 -0.84 46.87 22.68
CA ASN A 136 -2.26 47.08 22.46
C ASN A 136 -3.01 45.75 22.55
N MET A 137 -4.25 45.78 23.05
CA MET A 137 -5.07 44.57 23.24
C MET A 137 -5.31 43.81 21.92
N LEU A 138 -5.39 44.50 20.78
CA LEU A 138 -5.55 43.88 19.46
C LEU A 138 -4.28 43.13 18.98
N SER A 139 -3.09 43.71 19.19
CA SER A 139 -1.84 43.08 18.74
C SER A 139 -1.51 41.82 19.54
N THR A 140 -1.82 41.83 20.83
CA THR A 140 -1.67 40.66 21.71
C THR A 140 -2.60 39.51 21.29
N THR A 141 -3.88 39.78 21.05
CA THR A 141 -4.82 38.75 20.57
C THR A 141 -4.42 38.18 19.19
N LEU A 142 -3.97 39.02 18.26
CA LEU A 142 -3.49 38.56 16.95
C LEU A 142 -2.25 37.66 17.09
N LEU A 143 -1.30 38.04 17.95
CA LEU A 143 -0.09 37.26 18.19
C LEU A 143 -0.41 35.88 18.82
N GLU A 144 -1.37 35.83 19.74
CA GLU A 144 -1.88 34.56 20.28
C GLU A 144 -2.50 33.69 19.18
N GLY A 145 -3.30 34.28 18.27
CA GLY A 145 -3.84 33.59 17.11
C GLY A 145 -2.77 32.99 16.19
N VAL A 146 -1.67 33.72 15.95
CA VAL A 146 -0.51 33.24 15.17
C VAL A 146 0.17 32.06 15.87
N ILE A 147 0.35 32.11 17.19
CA ILE A 147 0.94 31.01 17.96
C ILE A 147 0.07 29.75 17.89
N ILE A 148 -1.23 29.90 18.13
CA ILE A 148 -2.19 28.80 18.07
C ILE A 148 -2.20 28.20 16.65
N GLY A 149 -2.25 29.05 15.62
CA GLY A 149 -2.18 28.61 14.22
C GLY A 149 -0.89 27.84 13.91
N GLY A 150 0.25 28.35 14.37
CA GLY A 150 1.55 27.69 14.21
C GLY A 150 1.59 26.29 14.83
N TRP A 151 1.00 26.12 16.02
CA TRP A 151 0.89 24.81 16.66
C TRP A 151 -0.10 23.87 15.96
N VAL A 152 -1.26 24.37 15.51
CA VAL A 152 -2.25 23.58 14.76
C VAL A 152 -1.65 23.01 13.48
N PHE A 153 -0.92 23.81 12.71
CA PHE A 153 -0.24 23.34 11.50
C PHE A 153 0.90 22.36 11.82
N LEU A 154 1.60 22.55 12.94
CA LEU A 154 2.63 21.60 13.38
C LEU A 154 2.02 20.24 13.68
N TRP A 155 0.91 20.22 14.44
CA TRP A 155 0.19 19.00 14.76
C TRP A 155 -0.30 18.29 13.50
N GLN A 156 -0.78 19.02 12.50
CA GLN A 156 -1.17 18.44 11.22
C GLN A 156 0.01 17.73 10.53
N ALA A 157 1.20 18.34 10.53
CA ALA A 157 2.40 17.73 9.95
C ALA A 157 2.80 16.44 10.70
N ILE A 158 2.78 16.47 12.04
CA ILE A 158 3.06 15.32 12.89
C ILE A 158 2.05 14.20 12.66
N SER A 159 0.76 14.52 12.59
CA SER A 159 -0.31 13.55 12.36
C SER A 159 -0.11 12.81 11.02
N LEU A 160 0.12 13.55 9.94
CA LEU A 160 0.36 12.96 8.62
C LEU A 160 1.63 12.10 8.59
N PHE A 161 2.69 12.53 9.27
CA PHE A 161 3.95 11.80 9.35
C PHE A 161 3.83 10.52 10.18
N SER A 162 3.13 10.56 11.32
CA SER A 162 3.07 9.46 12.29
C SER A 162 2.01 8.43 11.97
N PHE A 163 0.87 8.83 11.37
CA PHE A 163 -0.26 7.92 11.14
C PHE A 163 -0.42 7.54 9.67
N ASN A 164 -0.46 8.50 8.73
CA ASN A 164 -0.72 8.21 7.32
C ASN A 164 0.50 7.60 6.60
N ARG A 165 1.70 8.09 6.91
CA ARG A 165 2.92 7.67 6.21
C ARG A 165 3.26 6.19 6.43
N PRO A 166 3.20 5.63 7.66
CA PRO A 166 3.44 4.21 7.87
C PRO A 166 2.48 3.32 7.08
N GLU A 167 1.18 3.65 7.05
CA GLU A 167 0.18 2.89 6.30
C GLU A 167 0.50 2.80 4.80
N LEU A 168 0.92 3.91 4.19
CA LEU A 168 1.36 3.92 2.79
C LEU A 168 2.65 3.12 2.58
N ILE A 169 3.60 3.20 3.51
CA ILE A 169 4.86 2.43 3.44
C ILE A 169 4.58 0.93 3.54
N GLU A 170 3.65 0.51 4.39
CA GLU A 170 3.23 -0.88 4.51
C GLU A 170 2.62 -1.39 3.20
N LYS A 171 1.67 -0.64 2.62
CA LYS A 171 1.11 -0.98 1.31
C LYS A 171 2.16 -1.03 0.19
N LEU A 172 3.13 -0.11 0.20
CA LEU A 172 4.24 -0.15 -0.76
C LEU A 172 5.08 -1.43 -0.63
N LYS A 173 5.39 -1.86 0.59
CA LYS A 173 6.10 -3.12 0.83
C LYS A 173 5.28 -4.32 0.37
N GLU A 174 3.98 -4.30 0.63
CA GLU A 174 3.04 -5.34 0.23
C GLU A 174 3.01 -5.52 -1.29
N TYR A 175 2.74 -4.45 -2.03
CA TYR A 175 2.69 -4.47 -3.48
C TYR A 175 4.04 -4.73 -4.12
N ASN A 176 5.14 -4.25 -3.54
CA ASN A 176 6.47 -4.59 -4.00
C ASN A 176 6.76 -6.09 -3.81
N ARG A 177 6.30 -6.71 -2.72
CA ARG A 177 6.44 -8.14 -2.50
C ARG A 177 5.59 -8.95 -3.48
N LEU A 178 4.33 -8.56 -3.71
CA LEU A 178 3.46 -9.18 -4.71
C LEU A 178 4.00 -9.02 -6.13
N LEU A 179 4.58 -7.86 -6.46
CA LEU A 179 5.20 -7.63 -7.77
C LEU A 179 6.43 -8.49 -8.01
N ASN A 180 7.16 -8.87 -6.96
CA ASN A 180 8.37 -9.69 -7.04
C ASN A 180 8.14 -11.17 -6.68
N SER A 181 6.92 -11.56 -6.32
CA SER A 181 6.61 -12.94 -5.95
C SER A 181 6.74 -13.87 -7.15
N LYS A 182 7.12 -15.12 -6.91
CA LYS A 182 7.07 -16.16 -7.94
C LYS A 182 5.60 -16.52 -8.21
N ILE A 183 5.24 -16.69 -9.48
CA ILE A 183 3.90 -17.10 -9.91
C ILE A 183 4.03 -18.49 -10.53
N THR A 184 3.30 -19.46 -9.98
CA THR A 184 3.27 -20.86 -10.43
C THR A 184 1.84 -21.30 -10.69
N PHE A 185 1.74 -22.36 -11.49
CA PHE A 185 0.48 -22.98 -11.87
C PHE A 185 0.54 -24.46 -11.51
N SER A 186 -0.53 -24.93 -10.89
CA SER A 186 -0.76 -26.34 -10.61
C SER A 186 -2.10 -26.75 -11.19
N TYR A 187 -2.16 -27.98 -11.67
CA TYR A 187 -3.32 -28.53 -12.35
C TYR A 187 -3.80 -29.71 -11.56
N LYS A 188 -5.12 -29.88 -11.46
CA LYS A 188 -5.67 -31.10 -10.90
C LYS A 188 -5.25 -32.25 -11.81
N SER A 189 -4.47 -33.18 -11.28
CA SER A 189 -4.30 -34.48 -11.90
C SER A 189 -5.65 -35.19 -11.80
N ASP A 190 -6.23 -35.57 -12.94
CA ASP A 190 -7.32 -36.55 -12.97
C ASP A 190 -6.91 -37.88 -12.29
#